data_AF-A0A3P1BHV9-F1
#
_entry.id   AF-A0A3P1BHV9-F1
#
_cell.length_a   1.000
_cell.length_b   1.000
_cell.length_c   1.000
_cell.angle_alpha   90.00
_cell.angle_beta   90.00
_cell.angle_gamma   90.00
#
_symmetry.space_group_name_H-M   'P 1'
#
loop_
_entity.id
_entity.type
_entity.pdbx_description
1 polymer ?
#
loop_
_entity_poly.entity_id
_entity_poly.type
_entity_poly.pdbx_seq_one_letter_code
_entity_poly.pdbx_strand_id
1 'polypeptide(L)'
;MNQKRVIEVAATLFLEKGFAYTSMDELVRVSKVSKSNVYYHFSNKEVLLEAVVDYWIEMYQSAIDDVLSQNQFLVEDRIQLFLKQLSQGVQSREYKGSCPFITLYIQSPKQATQIKEKIGLFFTGLQKKVSLLLKQGVENGEFRNTIHIDEVASLFITNLEGALFISETLKDATVITKTADHFLKLLR
;
A
#
# COMPACT_ATOMS: atom_id res chain seq x y z
N MET A 1 22.61 -4.31 4.34
CA MET A 1 22.05 -5.65 4.01
C MET A 1 21.23 -6.23 5.17
N ASN A 2 21.77 -6.27 6.40
CA ASN A 2 21.09 -6.84 7.56
C ASN A 2 19.84 -6.04 8.01
N GLN A 3 19.91 -4.70 8.03
CA GLN A 3 18.77 -3.84 8.40
C GLN A 3 17.55 -4.05 7.50
N LYS A 4 17.75 -3.99 6.17
CA LYS A 4 16.67 -4.22 5.18
C LYS A 4 15.99 -5.58 5.40
N ARG A 5 16.77 -6.63 5.66
CA ARG A 5 16.24 -7.97 5.93
C ARG A 5 15.35 -8.01 7.18
N VAL A 6 15.74 -7.31 8.24
CA VAL A 6 14.92 -7.20 9.47
C VAL A 6 13.61 -6.46 9.18
N ILE A 7 13.66 -5.36 8.41
CA ILE A 7 12.48 -4.58 8.03
C ILE A 7 11.52 -5.41 7.19
N GLU A 8 11.99 -6.13 6.16
CA GLU A 8 11.14 -6.98 5.32
C GLU A 8 10.45 -8.10 6.11
N VAL A 9 11.19 -8.72 7.04
CA VAL A 9 10.63 -9.75 7.92
C VAL A 9 9.62 -9.16 8.89
N ALA A 10 9.90 -7.98 9.46
CA ALA A 10 8.97 -7.28 10.33
C ALA A 10 7.71 -6.85 9.60
N ALA A 11 7.84 -6.30 8.39
CA ALA A 11 6.75 -5.92 7.51
C ALA A 11 5.82 -7.10 7.24
N THR A 12 6.38 -8.29 6.99
CA THR A 12 5.60 -9.52 6.81
C THR A 12 4.90 -9.92 8.12
N LEU A 13 5.64 -10.07 9.21
CA LEU A 13 5.09 -10.56 10.48
C LEU A 13 4.04 -9.61 11.09
N PHE A 14 4.21 -8.29 10.95
CA PHE A 14 3.21 -7.33 11.43
C PHE A 14 1.89 -7.43 10.66
N LEU A 15 1.94 -7.69 9.35
CA LEU A 15 0.72 -7.90 8.55
C LEU A 15 0.07 -9.25 8.83
N GLU A 16 0.85 -10.31 9.02
CA GLU A 16 0.33 -11.67 9.21
C GLU A 16 -0.13 -11.97 10.64
N LYS A 17 0.65 -11.57 11.64
CA LYS A 17 0.43 -11.92 13.06
C LYS A 17 -0.04 -10.75 13.89
N GLY A 18 0.23 -9.54 13.43
CA GLY A 18 -0.01 -8.32 14.17
C GLY A 18 1.21 -7.83 14.94
N PHE A 19 1.38 -6.50 14.97
CA PHE A 19 2.43 -5.79 15.71
C PHE A 19 2.46 -6.21 17.18
N ALA A 20 1.31 -6.23 17.86
CA ALA A 20 1.24 -6.57 19.28
C ALA A 20 1.76 -7.98 19.59
N TYR A 21 1.50 -8.95 18.70
CA TYR A 21 1.84 -10.36 18.89
C TYR A 21 3.22 -10.76 18.34
N THR A 22 3.90 -9.84 17.65
CA THR A 22 5.26 -10.07 17.15
C THR A 22 6.27 -9.56 18.18
N SER A 23 7.21 -10.39 18.62
CA SER A 23 8.27 -10.01 19.57
C SER A 23 9.60 -9.72 18.86
N MET A 24 10.45 -8.91 19.50
CA MET A 24 11.81 -8.65 18.97
C MET A 24 12.66 -9.92 18.90
N ASP A 25 12.52 -10.85 19.85
CA ASP A 25 13.25 -12.13 19.80
C ASP A 25 12.76 -13.03 18.67
N GLU A 26 11.45 -13.02 18.36
CA GLU A 26 10.94 -13.70 17.17
C GLU A 26 11.52 -13.10 15.89
N LEU A 27 11.58 -11.78 15.80
CA LEU A 27 12.18 -11.07 14.66
C LEU A 27 13.65 -11.42 14.47
N VAL A 28 14.44 -11.50 15.55
CA VAL A 28 15.83 -11.99 15.51
C VAL A 28 15.89 -13.40 14.94
N ARG A 29 15.05 -14.32 15.45
CA ARG A 29 15.03 -15.72 15.01
C ARG A 29 14.67 -15.87 13.53
N VAL A 30 13.63 -15.16 13.08
CA VAL A 30 13.10 -15.28 11.70
C VAL A 30 13.96 -14.54 10.69
N SER A 31 14.52 -13.38 11.06
CA SER A 31 15.40 -12.61 10.18
C SER A 31 16.75 -13.27 9.94
N LYS A 32 17.18 -14.18 10.84
CA LYS A 32 18.51 -14.79 10.86
C LYS A 32 19.65 -13.76 11.01
N VAL A 33 19.32 -12.57 11.50
CA VAL A 33 20.28 -11.52 11.85
C VAL A 33 20.62 -11.67 13.34
N SER A 34 21.87 -11.42 13.72
CA SER A 34 22.29 -11.57 15.12
C SER A 34 21.52 -10.61 16.04
N LYS A 35 21.22 -11.07 17.26
CA LYS A 35 20.50 -10.26 18.27
C LYS A 35 21.16 -8.89 18.46
N SER A 36 22.49 -8.86 18.62
CA SER A 36 23.23 -7.61 18.77
C SER A 36 23.06 -6.66 17.59
N ASN A 37 22.99 -7.16 16.35
CA ASN A 37 22.80 -6.30 15.18
C ASN A 37 21.35 -5.78 15.07
N VAL A 38 20.35 -6.62 15.37
CA VAL A 38 18.93 -6.19 15.40
C VAL A 38 18.75 -5.06 16.40
N TYR A 39 19.20 -5.26 17.65
CA TYR A 39 19.05 -4.25 18.71
C TYR A 39 19.94 -3.02 18.53
N TYR A 40 21.03 -3.13 17.77
CA TYR A 40 21.84 -1.98 17.36
C TYR A 40 21.08 -1.04 16.42
N HIS A 41 20.32 -1.59 15.46
CA HIS A 41 19.54 -0.78 14.51
C HIS A 41 18.14 -0.41 15.03
N PHE A 42 17.53 -1.26 15.83
CA PHE A 42 16.16 -1.11 16.31
C PHE A 42 16.13 -1.32 17.83
N SER A 43 16.23 -0.22 18.56
CA SER A 43 16.27 -0.24 20.03
C SER A 43 15.01 -0.83 20.66
N ASN A 44 13.86 -0.72 19.97
CA ASN A 44 12.59 -1.31 20.35
C ASN A 44 11.73 -1.61 19.11
N LYS A 45 10.54 -2.19 19.34
CA LYS A 45 9.62 -2.61 18.28
C LYS A 45 8.96 -1.42 17.59
N GLU A 46 8.78 -0.31 18.29
CA GLU A 46 8.20 0.94 17.79
C GLU A 46 9.11 1.61 16.76
N VAL A 47 10.43 1.66 17.00
CA VAL A 47 11.42 2.15 16.03
C VAL A 47 11.43 1.27 14.78
N LEU A 48 11.29 -0.05 14.95
CA LEU A 48 11.15 -0.97 13.82
C LEU A 48 9.82 -0.77 13.06
N LEU A 49 8.72 -0.49 13.76
CA LEU A 49 7.44 -0.18 13.13
C LEU A 49 7.52 1.08 12.27
N GLU A 50 8.21 2.12 12.74
CA GLU A 50 8.44 3.32 11.93
C GLU A 50 9.18 2.97 10.63
N ALA A 51 10.28 2.22 10.73
CA ALA A 51 11.04 1.79 9.56
C ALA A 51 10.24 0.88 8.60
N VAL A 52 9.33 0.06 9.13
CA VAL A 52 8.40 -0.75 8.33
C VAL A 52 7.39 0.12 7.58
N VAL A 53 6.87 1.17 8.21
CA VAL A 53 5.95 2.12 7.56
C VAL A 53 6.68 2.89 6.46
N ASP A 54 7.90 3.36 6.72
CA ASP A 54 8.74 4.03 5.72
C ASP A 54 9.01 3.11 4.53
N TYR A 55 9.36 1.84 4.78
CA TYR A 55 9.55 0.84 3.73
C TYR A 55 8.31 0.67 2.83
N TRP A 56 7.11 0.59 3.42
CA TRP A 56 5.88 0.51 2.62
C TRP A 56 5.61 1.80 1.85
N ILE A 57 5.81 2.97 2.47
CA ILE A 57 5.65 4.26 1.80
C ILE A 57 6.56 4.35 0.58
N GLU A 58 7.85 4.06 0.73
CA GLU A 58 8.83 4.09 -0.37
C GLU A 58 8.44 3.13 -1.50
N MET A 59 8.06 1.90 -1.17
CA MET A 59 7.64 0.90 -2.16
C MET A 59 6.43 1.37 -2.96
N TYR A 60 5.38 1.85 -2.28
CA TYR A 60 4.16 2.30 -2.95
C TYR A 60 4.39 3.60 -3.72
N GLN A 61 5.15 4.56 -3.16
CA GLN A 61 5.49 5.79 -3.86
C GLN A 61 6.23 5.51 -5.17
N SER A 62 7.23 4.64 -5.15
CA SER A 62 7.95 4.22 -6.35
C SER A 62 7.00 3.62 -7.39
N ALA A 63 6.13 2.69 -6.97
CA ALA A 63 5.18 2.06 -7.90
C ALA A 63 4.17 3.06 -8.50
N ILE A 64 3.71 4.04 -7.71
CA ILE A 64 2.80 5.09 -8.21
C ILE A 64 3.54 6.06 -9.14
N ASP A 65 4.80 6.39 -8.85
CA ASP A 65 5.60 7.26 -9.70
C ASP A 65 5.93 6.59 -11.05
N ASP A 66 6.16 5.27 -11.03
CA ASP A 66 6.29 4.46 -12.24
C ASP A 66 4.99 4.50 -13.06
N VAL A 67 3.83 4.37 -12.41
CA VAL A 67 2.53 4.55 -13.06
C VAL A 67 2.45 5.94 -13.68
N LEU A 68 2.74 7.01 -12.93
CA LEU A 68 2.63 8.41 -13.37
C LEU A 68 3.58 8.82 -14.50
N SER A 69 4.73 8.16 -14.65
CA SER A 69 5.74 8.50 -15.64
C SER A 69 5.53 7.84 -17.02
N GLN A 70 4.68 6.81 -17.09
CA GLN A 70 4.43 6.02 -18.30
C GLN A 70 3.47 6.71 -19.31
N ASN A 71 3.74 7.96 -19.66
CA ASN A 71 2.86 8.79 -20.50
C ASN A 71 2.69 8.27 -21.94
N GLN A 72 3.47 7.28 -22.37
CA GLN A 72 3.32 6.61 -23.66
C GLN A 72 2.14 5.62 -23.72
N PHE A 73 1.55 5.27 -22.58
CA PHE A 73 0.41 4.36 -22.48
C PHE A 73 -0.85 5.10 -22.02
N LEU A 74 -2.01 4.54 -22.33
CA LEU A 74 -3.29 5.05 -21.81
C LEU A 74 -3.28 5.02 -20.29
N VAL A 75 -3.92 6.02 -19.68
CA VAL A 75 -4.10 6.08 -18.23
C VAL A 75 -4.78 4.83 -17.68
N GLU A 76 -5.79 4.33 -18.40
CA GLU A 76 -6.47 3.08 -18.04
C GLU A 76 -5.51 1.88 -17.98
N ASP A 77 -4.68 1.69 -19.00
CA ASP A 77 -3.73 0.57 -19.07
C ASP A 77 -2.72 0.63 -17.93
N ARG A 78 -2.25 1.84 -17.58
CA ARG A 78 -1.30 2.08 -16.48
C ARG A 78 -1.92 1.74 -15.13
N ILE A 79 -3.17 2.15 -14.90
CA ILE A 79 -3.92 1.81 -13.68
C ILE A 79 -4.14 0.30 -13.60
N GLN A 80 -4.59 -0.34 -14.69
CA GLN A 80 -4.83 -1.78 -14.74
C GLN A 80 -3.56 -2.60 -14.45
N LEU A 81 -2.42 -2.19 -15.00
CA LEU A 81 -1.14 -2.84 -14.73
C LEU A 81 -0.77 -2.78 -13.24
N PHE A 82 -0.90 -1.60 -12.63
CA PHE A 82 -0.64 -1.42 -11.20
C PHE A 82 -1.56 -2.28 -10.33
N LEU A 83 -2.86 -2.29 -10.64
CA LEU A 83 -3.83 -3.09 -9.90
C LEU A 83 -3.62 -4.59 -10.06
N LYS A 84 -3.14 -5.04 -11.22
CA LYS A 84 -2.72 -6.42 -11.44
C LYS A 84 -1.52 -6.79 -10.57
N GLN A 85 -0.53 -5.89 -10.46
CA GLN A 85 0.61 -6.09 -9.56
C GLN A 85 0.17 -6.14 -8.10
N LEU A 86 -0.75 -5.27 -7.67
CA LEU A 86 -1.34 -5.32 -6.33
C LEU A 86 -2.08 -6.64 -6.08
N SER A 87 -2.91 -7.08 -7.04
CA SER A 87 -3.62 -8.36 -6.98
C SER A 87 -2.66 -9.54 -6.79
N GLN A 88 -1.58 -9.60 -7.58
CA GLN A 88 -0.53 -10.61 -7.45
C GLN A 88 0.19 -10.54 -6.09
N GLY A 89 0.47 -9.34 -5.59
CA GLY A 89 1.09 -9.11 -4.28
C GLY A 89 0.20 -9.53 -3.11
N VAL A 90 -1.12 -9.45 -3.24
CA VAL A 90 -2.06 -9.99 -2.26
C VAL A 90 -2.05 -11.52 -2.30
N GLN A 91 -2.06 -12.13 -3.49
CA GLN A 91 -2.02 -13.58 -3.65
C GLN A 91 -0.72 -14.19 -3.12
N SER A 92 0.43 -13.57 -3.40
CA SER A 92 1.74 -14.07 -2.96
C SER A 92 1.91 -14.08 -1.44
N ARG A 93 1.13 -13.26 -0.72
CA ARG A 93 1.07 -13.22 0.74
C ARG A 93 -0.05 -14.10 1.31
N GLU A 94 -0.59 -15.03 0.52
CA GLU A 94 -1.73 -15.89 0.90
C GLU A 94 -2.92 -15.09 1.44
N TYR A 95 -3.14 -13.89 0.88
CA TYR A 95 -4.21 -12.97 1.30
C TYR A 95 -4.10 -12.55 2.77
N LYS A 96 -2.90 -12.44 3.32
CA LYS A 96 -2.67 -11.95 4.68
C LYS A 96 -2.29 -10.47 4.65
N GLY A 97 -3.14 -9.65 5.27
CA GLY A 97 -2.95 -8.20 5.34
C GLY A 97 -3.32 -7.53 4.02
N SER A 98 -4.59 -7.13 3.91
CA SER A 98 -5.18 -6.32 2.84
C SER A 98 -4.32 -5.12 2.45
N CYS A 99 -4.55 -3.96 3.08
CA CYS A 99 -3.77 -2.75 2.87
C CYS A 99 -2.76 -2.58 4.01
N PRO A 100 -1.44 -2.58 3.73
CA PRO A 100 -0.43 -2.43 4.78
C PRO A 100 -0.65 -1.18 5.64
N PHE A 101 -1.06 -0.07 5.04
CA PHE A 101 -1.26 1.19 5.75
C PHE A 101 -2.45 1.13 6.72
N ILE A 102 -3.59 0.59 6.31
CA ILE A 102 -4.76 0.43 7.20
C ILE A 102 -4.44 -0.56 8.32
N THR A 103 -3.84 -1.70 7.97
CA THR A 103 -3.46 -2.73 8.94
C THR A 103 -2.50 -2.17 9.99
N LEU A 104 -1.42 -1.50 9.57
CA LEU A 104 -0.45 -0.91 10.50
C LEU A 104 -1.04 0.26 11.28
N TYR A 105 -1.92 1.08 10.69
CA TYR A 105 -2.62 2.16 11.39
C TYR A 105 -3.46 1.64 12.57
N ILE A 106 -4.23 0.58 12.36
CA ILE A 106 -5.09 -0.04 13.37
C ILE A 106 -4.24 -0.68 14.48
N GLN A 107 -3.18 -1.37 14.10
CA GLN A 107 -2.31 -2.09 15.04
C GLN A 107 -1.31 -1.20 15.77
N SER A 108 -1.05 0.02 15.27
CA SER A 108 -0.15 0.96 15.91
C SER A 108 -0.64 1.36 17.30
N PRO A 109 0.25 1.43 18.31
CA PRO A 109 -0.11 1.94 19.64
C PRO A 109 -0.78 3.31 19.56
N LYS A 110 -1.66 3.61 20.52
CA LYS A 110 -2.35 4.92 20.57
C LYS A 110 -1.37 6.09 20.65
N GLN A 111 -0.22 5.89 21.30
CA GLN A 111 0.83 6.89 21.48
C GLN A 111 1.70 7.10 20.24
N ALA A 112 1.62 6.23 19.22
CA ALA A 112 2.39 6.34 17.99
C ALA A 112 1.75 7.35 17.01
N THR A 113 1.53 8.58 17.47
CA THR A 113 0.83 9.63 16.69
C THR A 113 1.57 9.96 15.39
N GLN A 114 2.89 10.05 15.43
CA GLN A 114 3.73 10.33 14.25
C GLN A 114 3.55 9.29 13.14
N ILE A 115 3.41 8.00 13.50
CA ILE A 115 3.17 6.93 12.53
C ILE A 115 1.80 7.08 11.87
N LYS A 116 0.78 7.39 12.67
CA LYS A 116 -0.59 7.61 12.18
C LYS A 116 -0.68 8.85 11.27
N GLU A 117 0.01 9.92 11.64
CA GLU A 117 0.14 11.12 10.82
C GLU A 117 0.85 10.82 9.50
N LYS A 118 1.96 10.08 9.54
CA LYS A 118 2.72 9.66 8.35
C LYS A 118 1.84 8.86 7.38
N ILE A 119 1.03 7.93 7.89
CA ILE A 119 0.05 7.18 7.08
C ILE A 119 -1.02 8.11 6.49
N GLY A 120 -1.53 9.07 7.27
CA GLY A 120 -2.49 10.07 6.76
C GLY A 120 -1.92 10.94 5.64
N LEU A 121 -0.65 11.35 5.78
CA LEU A 121 0.07 12.10 4.74
C LEU A 121 0.29 11.26 3.48
N PHE A 122 0.55 9.95 3.62
CA PHE A 122 0.63 9.04 2.49
C PHE A 122 -0.69 9.02 1.69
N PHE A 123 -1.84 8.84 2.35
CA PHE A 123 -3.14 8.84 1.66
C PHE A 123 -3.49 10.19 1.02
N THR A 124 -3.15 11.30 1.69
CA THR A 124 -3.31 12.64 1.12
C THR A 124 -2.45 12.81 -0.13
N GLY A 125 -1.22 12.31 -0.12
CA GLY A 125 -0.33 12.31 -1.28
C GLY A 125 -0.83 11.41 -2.40
N LEU A 126 -1.32 10.22 -2.07
CA LEU A 126 -1.91 9.28 -3.02
C LEU A 126 -3.11 9.91 -3.74
N GLN A 127 -4.02 10.58 -3.03
CA GLN A 127 -5.15 11.27 -3.64
C GLN A 127 -4.69 12.30 -4.68
N LYS A 128 -3.69 13.12 -4.36
CA LYS A 128 -3.12 14.09 -5.32
C LYS A 128 -2.53 13.41 -6.56
N LYS A 129 -1.83 12.29 -6.38
CA LYS A 129 -1.24 11.51 -7.49
C LYS A 129 -2.33 10.88 -8.37
N VAL A 130 -3.39 10.34 -7.78
CA VAL A 130 -4.54 9.80 -8.51
C VAL A 130 -5.28 10.92 -9.26
N SER A 131 -5.51 12.08 -8.64
CA SER A 131 -6.10 13.25 -9.33
C SER A 131 -5.27 13.67 -10.54
N LEU A 132 -3.94 13.71 -10.42
CA LEU A 132 -3.05 14.02 -11.53
C LEU A 132 -3.19 13.00 -12.68
N LEU A 133 -3.25 11.72 -12.35
CA LEU A 133 -3.40 10.64 -13.33
C LEU A 133 -4.76 10.71 -14.04
N LEU A 134 -5.85 10.95 -13.31
CA LEU A 134 -7.18 11.13 -13.89
C LEU A 134 -7.26 12.37 -14.78
N LYS A 135 -6.58 13.46 -14.38
CA LYS A 135 -6.47 14.68 -15.19
C LYS A 135 -5.79 14.41 -16.52
N GLN A 136 -4.70 13.64 -16.55
CA GLN A 136 -4.05 13.20 -17.80
C GLN A 136 -5.04 12.45 -18.71
N GLY A 137 -5.87 11.57 -18.14
CA GLY A 137 -6.87 10.83 -18.91
C GLY A 137 -7.95 11.73 -19.52
N VAL A 138 -8.38 12.78 -18.82
CA VAL A 138 -9.29 13.80 -19.37
C VAL A 138 -8.61 14.61 -20.48
N GLU A 139 -7.36 15.05 -20.27
CA GLU A 139 -6.60 15.82 -21.26
C GLU A 139 -6.33 15.02 -22.55
N ASN A 140 -6.13 13.71 -22.43
CA ASN A 140 -5.95 12.79 -23.55
C ASN A 140 -7.27 12.38 -24.24
N GLY A 141 -8.42 12.79 -23.69
CA GLY A 141 -9.74 12.37 -24.19
C GLY A 141 -10.12 10.93 -23.88
N GLU A 142 -9.42 10.27 -22.94
CA GLU A 142 -9.72 8.91 -22.46
C GLU A 142 -10.93 8.89 -21.52
N PHE A 143 -11.10 9.95 -20.72
CA PHE A 143 -12.21 10.12 -19.78
C PHE A 143 -13.02 11.39 -20.08
N ARG A 144 -14.30 11.42 -19.69
CA ARG A 144 -15.18 12.57 -19.89
C ARG A 144 -14.67 13.79 -19.14
N ASN A 145 -14.73 14.96 -19.77
CA ASN A 145 -14.35 16.24 -19.13
C ASN A 145 -15.36 16.74 -18.07
N THR A 146 -16.48 16.03 -17.89
CA THR A 146 -17.50 16.35 -16.88
C THR A 146 -17.25 15.69 -15.53
N ILE A 147 -16.21 14.85 -15.40
CA ILE A 147 -15.89 14.22 -14.12
C ILE A 147 -15.33 15.25 -13.14
N HIS A 148 -15.74 15.15 -11.88
CA HIS A 148 -15.17 15.90 -10.77
C HIS A 148 -13.91 15.16 -10.26
N ILE A 149 -12.73 15.57 -10.74
CA ILE A 149 -11.48 14.80 -10.64
C ILE A 149 -11.13 14.41 -9.19
N ASP A 150 -11.22 15.35 -8.23
CA ASP A 150 -10.79 15.09 -6.85
C ASP A 150 -11.77 14.17 -6.11
N GLU A 151 -13.06 14.30 -6.37
CA GLU A 151 -14.12 13.44 -5.85
C GLU A 151 -13.99 12.02 -6.43
N VAL A 152 -13.73 11.91 -7.73
CA VAL A 152 -13.49 10.63 -8.40
C VAL A 152 -12.21 9.97 -7.89
N ALA A 153 -11.13 10.74 -7.66
CA ALA A 153 -9.89 10.22 -7.07
C ALA A 153 -10.12 9.66 -5.66
N SER A 154 -10.87 10.40 -4.83
CA SER A 154 -11.25 9.94 -3.48
C SER A 154 -12.11 8.67 -3.52
N LEU A 155 -13.08 8.62 -4.44
CA LEU A 155 -13.93 7.44 -4.63
C LEU A 155 -13.13 6.23 -5.13
N PHE A 156 -12.17 6.43 -6.03
CA PHE A 156 -11.28 5.37 -6.52
C PHE A 156 -10.47 4.76 -5.38
N ILE A 157 -9.84 5.59 -4.54
CA ILE A 157 -9.06 5.12 -3.38
C ILE A 157 -9.96 4.36 -2.42
N THR A 158 -11.12 4.92 -2.06
CA THR A 158 -12.07 4.27 -1.15
C THR A 158 -12.53 2.91 -1.68
N ASN A 159 -12.80 2.83 -3.00
CA ASN A 159 -13.20 1.60 -3.66
C ASN A 159 -12.06 0.57 -3.68
N LEU A 160 -10.83 0.99 -3.97
CA LEU A 160 -9.64 0.14 -3.95
C LEU A 160 -9.38 -0.45 -2.56
N GLU A 161 -9.44 0.38 -1.51
CA GLU A 161 -9.27 -0.08 -0.13
C GLU A 161 -10.35 -1.10 0.27
N GLY A 162 -11.59 -0.85 -0.14
CA GLY A 162 -12.69 -1.81 0.01
C GLY A 162 -12.42 -3.12 -0.74
N ALA A 163 -11.95 -3.05 -1.99
CA ALA A 163 -11.64 -4.22 -2.80
C ALA A 163 -10.47 -5.04 -2.22
N LEU A 164 -9.44 -4.38 -1.68
CA LEU A 164 -8.33 -5.03 -0.98
C LEU A 164 -8.84 -5.81 0.25
N PHE A 165 -9.69 -5.19 1.06
CA PHE A 165 -10.31 -5.86 2.21
C PHE A 165 -11.18 -7.06 1.77
N ILE A 166 -12.06 -6.88 0.80
CA ILE A 166 -12.93 -7.96 0.31
C ILE A 166 -12.13 -9.09 -0.34
N SER A 167 -11.03 -8.79 -1.03
CA SER A 167 -10.16 -9.82 -1.60
C SER A 167 -9.55 -10.72 -0.52
N GLU A 168 -9.22 -10.15 0.65
CA GLU A 168 -8.70 -10.89 1.80
C GLU A 168 -9.76 -11.80 2.43
N THR A 169 -11.00 -11.32 2.55
CA THR A 169 -12.09 -12.08 3.17
C THR A 169 -12.61 -13.20 2.27
N LEU A 170 -12.71 -12.95 0.96
CA LEU A 170 -13.19 -13.93 0.00
C LEU A 170 -12.09 -14.83 -0.56
N LYS A 171 -10.81 -14.52 -0.27
CA LYS A 171 -9.64 -15.17 -0.88
C LYS A 171 -9.71 -15.14 -2.42
N ASP A 172 -10.14 -14.01 -2.96
CA ASP A 172 -10.28 -13.75 -4.39
C ASP A 172 -9.67 -12.40 -4.76
N ALA A 173 -8.46 -12.42 -5.32
CA ALA A 173 -7.75 -11.22 -5.72
C ALA A 173 -8.30 -10.59 -7.02
N THR A 174 -9.19 -11.28 -7.73
CA THR A 174 -9.82 -10.74 -8.95
C THR A 174 -10.79 -9.60 -8.64
N VAL A 175 -11.25 -9.48 -7.39
CA VAL A 175 -12.11 -8.36 -6.94
C VAL A 175 -11.40 -7.02 -7.13
N ILE A 176 -10.08 -6.96 -6.90
CA ILE A 176 -9.27 -5.74 -7.05
C ILE A 176 -9.33 -5.23 -8.49
N THR A 177 -9.06 -6.10 -9.46
CA THR A 177 -9.02 -5.72 -10.87
C THR A 177 -10.42 -5.49 -11.43
N LYS A 178 -11.38 -6.39 -11.16
CA LYS A 178 -12.76 -6.27 -11.66
C LYS A 178 -13.47 -4.99 -11.23
N THR A 179 -13.29 -4.60 -9.96
CA THR A 179 -13.96 -3.39 -9.43
C THR A 179 -13.40 -2.14 -10.08
N ALA A 180 -12.08 -2.07 -10.25
CA ALA A 180 -11.46 -0.96 -10.95
C ALA A 180 -11.79 -0.91 -12.44
N ASP A 181 -11.85 -2.06 -13.14
CA ASP A 181 -12.26 -2.11 -14.54
C ASP A 181 -13.67 -1.53 -14.72
N HIS A 182 -14.59 -1.86 -13.80
CA HIS A 182 -15.92 -1.25 -13.80
C HIS A 182 -15.87 0.25 -13.48
N PHE A 183 -15.06 0.65 -12.49
CA PHE A 183 -14.90 2.05 -12.13
C PHE A 183 -14.42 2.90 -13.31
N LEU A 184 -13.37 2.47 -14.02
CA LEU A 184 -12.80 3.19 -15.15
C LEU A 184 -13.79 3.30 -16.32
N LYS A 185 -14.61 2.26 -16.56
CA LYS A 185 -15.70 2.32 -17.55
C LYS A 185 -16.74 3.39 -17.24
N LEU A 186 -16.97 3.72 -15.96
CA LEU A 186 -17.90 4.79 -15.56
C LEU A 186 -17.33 6.19 -15.82
N LEU A 187 -16.03 6.32 -16.09
CA LEU A 187 -15.39 7.61 -16.38
C LEU A 187 -15.47 8.01 -17.85
N ARG A 188 -15.72 7.04 -18.74
CA ARG A 188 -15.98 7.24 -20.17
C ARG A 188 -17.41 7.71 -20.43
#